data_AF-A6G5B0-F1
#
_entry.id   AF-A6G5B0-F1
#
_cell.length_a   1.000
_cell.length_b   1.000
_cell.length_c   1.000
_cell.angle_alpha   90.00
_cell.angle_beta   90.00
_cell.angle_gamma   90.00
#
_symmetry.space_group_name_H-M   'P 1'
#
loop_
_entity.id
_entity.type
_entity.pdbx_description
1 polymer ?
#
loop_
_entity_poly.entity_id
_entity_poly.type
_entity_poly.pdbx_seq_one_letter_code
_entity_poly.pdbx_strand_id
1 'polypeptide(L)'
;MVAPAPAPAPARESTEDPGLELRWEGEGGCEDPDALRAALRGYQLEPAHERIAVGIDVQPVDGGWAVRLDMDLADEGVERSFWAESCELAIEAAALMIAVTLDPVGVYGELDDTEAATAESEAPEVEAPEVEVPEVEAPEPEPEPEPEPEPPPSRVGFVATLAARGALGPLPGINAELFGSAGARVGLARVELTGMVGLPRERAVDIAGAPSGSDARVRLFGWAVGARGCGEPRLARAPVFFPLCLGVELGPQTVQGLGLPVERRSRALWSAVNAAASLSWMASRSVGVFAGVEGWLGLSRPRTLVDGAGLVHATPLAGVRALVGAEFRWPGVGSNNPGGRRPRQ
;
A
#
# COMPACT_ATOMS: atom_id res chain seq x y z
N MET A 1 51.94 6.54 5.59
CA MET A 1 52.09 6.23 4.15
C MET A 1 50.75 5.67 3.72
N VAL A 2 49.97 6.48 2.99
CA VAL A 2 48.64 6.10 2.49
C VAL A 2 48.86 5.34 1.19
N ALA A 3 48.32 4.12 1.08
CA ALA A 3 48.41 3.35 -0.15
C ALA A 3 47.69 4.11 -1.28
N PRO A 4 48.30 4.24 -2.47
CA PRO A 4 47.66 4.91 -3.59
C PRO A 4 46.37 4.19 -3.98
N ALA A 5 45.33 4.97 -4.30
CA ALA A 5 44.08 4.46 -4.84
C ALA A 5 44.35 3.64 -6.12
N PRO A 6 43.70 2.48 -6.31
CA PRO A 6 43.85 1.70 -7.54
C PRO A 6 43.41 2.54 -8.74
N ALA A 7 44.19 2.47 -9.83
CA ALA A 7 43.86 3.15 -11.07
C ALA A 7 42.52 2.63 -11.63
N PRO A 8 41.68 3.51 -12.21
CA PRO A 8 40.43 3.08 -12.84
C PRO A 8 40.76 2.07 -13.95
N ALA A 9 40.06 0.93 -13.94
CA ALA A 9 40.19 -0.08 -14.97
C ALA A 9 39.85 0.51 -16.35
N PRO A 10 40.54 0.09 -17.43
CA PRO A 10 40.28 0.59 -18.77
C PRO A 10 38.83 0.26 -19.19
N ALA A 11 38.12 1.27 -19.70
CA ALA A 11 36.81 1.12 -20.29
C ALA A 11 36.91 0.15 -21.49
N ARG A 12 36.27 -1.01 -21.39
CA ARG A 12 36.17 -1.97 -22.48
C ARG A 12 35.14 -1.46 -23.49
N GLU A 13 35.52 -1.37 -24.77
CA GLU A 13 34.60 -1.07 -25.87
C GLU A 13 33.50 -2.13 -25.88
N SER A 14 32.28 -1.69 -25.56
CA SER A 14 31.11 -2.54 -25.46
C SER A 14 30.47 -2.60 -26.83
N THR A 15 30.37 -3.79 -27.42
CA THR A 15 29.46 -4.06 -28.54
C THR A 15 28.03 -3.87 -28.04
N GLU A 16 27.55 -2.62 -28.08
CA GLU A 16 26.21 -2.22 -27.64
C GLU A 16 25.15 -2.76 -28.60
N ASP A 17 24.26 -3.59 -28.06
CA ASP A 17 23.00 -3.93 -28.70
C ASP A 17 22.08 -2.69 -28.59
N PRO A 18 21.56 -2.12 -29.70
CA PRO A 18 20.99 -0.77 -29.72
C PRO A 18 19.77 -0.49 -28.82
N GLY A 19 19.29 -1.45 -28.02
CA GLY A 19 18.17 -1.27 -27.08
C GLY A 19 18.44 -1.69 -25.62
N LEU A 20 19.55 -2.36 -25.31
CA LEU A 20 19.76 -2.98 -23.99
C LEU A 20 21.11 -2.59 -23.38
N GLU A 21 21.08 -1.72 -22.37
CA GLU A 21 22.27 -1.35 -21.58
C GLU A 21 22.42 -2.31 -20.39
N LEU A 22 23.39 -3.22 -20.48
CA LEU A 22 23.71 -4.16 -19.40
C LEU A 22 24.85 -3.62 -18.52
N ARG A 23 24.59 -3.43 -17.24
CA ARG A 23 25.60 -3.16 -16.20
C ARG A 23 25.76 -4.39 -15.33
N TRP A 24 26.98 -4.93 -15.29
CA TRP A 24 27.30 -6.14 -14.55
C TRP A 24 28.31 -5.86 -13.44
N GLU A 25 27.95 -6.20 -12.22
CA GLU A 25 28.81 -6.21 -11.03
C GLU A 25 28.84 -7.64 -10.49
N GLY A 26 29.89 -8.39 -10.83
CA GLY A 26 30.08 -9.77 -10.37
C GLY A 26 31.33 -9.91 -9.53
N GLU A 27 31.27 -10.69 -8.45
CA GLU A 27 32.42 -11.05 -7.63
C GLU A 27 32.68 -12.57 -7.64
N GLY A 28 33.81 -13.02 -7.06
CA GLY A 28 34.00 -14.42 -6.69
C GLY A 28 34.11 -15.44 -7.82
N GLY A 29 34.35 -15.01 -9.06
CA GLY A 29 34.43 -15.89 -10.24
C GLY A 29 33.20 -15.89 -11.15
N CYS A 30 32.18 -15.06 -10.87
CA CYS A 30 31.04 -14.83 -11.76
C CYS A 30 31.17 -13.48 -12.50
N GLU A 31 32.31 -13.26 -13.15
CA GLU A 31 32.70 -11.98 -13.77
C GLU A 31 32.49 -11.95 -15.29
N ASP A 32 31.66 -12.85 -15.84
CA ASP A 32 31.50 -13.01 -17.28
C ASP A 32 30.16 -12.43 -17.78
N PRO A 33 30.11 -11.12 -18.12
CA PRO A 33 28.93 -10.51 -18.71
C PRO A 33 28.66 -11.03 -20.14
N ASP A 34 29.65 -11.62 -20.81
CA ASP A 34 29.47 -12.16 -22.16
C ASP A 34 28.71 -13.49 -22.14
N ALA A 35 28.86 -14.29 -21.08
CA ALA A 35 28.02 -15.46 -20.83
C ALA A 35 26.53 -15.08 -20.71
N LEU A 36 26.20 -14.01 -19.99
CA LEU A 36 24.83 -13.52 -19.92
C LEU A 36 24.32 -13.06 -21.29
N ARG A 37 25.11 -12.29 -22.03
CA ARG A 37 24.73 -11.86 -23.40
C ARG A 37 24.54 -13.06 -24.33
N ALA A 38 25.33 -14.12 -24.16
CA ALA A 38 25.16 -15.35 -24.91
C ALA A 38 23.84 -16.04 -24.55
N ALA A 39 23.50 -16.13 -23.26
CA ALA A 39 22.23 -16.70 -22.80
C ALA A 39 21.02 -15.88 -23.32
N LEU A 40 21.08 -14.55 -23.26
CA LEU A 40 20.02 -13.66 -23.76
C LEU A 40 19.75 -13.81 -25.26
N ARG A 41 20.80 -14.03 -26.06
CA ARG A 41 20.65 -14.30 -27.51
C ARG A 41 19.86 -15.58 -27.81
N GLY A 42 19.77 -16.50 -26.86
CA GLY A 42 18.94 -17.71 -26.98
C GLY A 42 17.44 -17.43 -27.04
N TYR A 43 16.98 -16.32 -26.46
CA TYR A 43 15.55 -15.98 -26.35
C TYR A 43 15.00 -15.15 -27.52
N GLN A 44 15.82 -14.86 -28.54
CA GLN A 44 15.40 -14.13 -29.76
C GLN A 44 14.58 -12.85 -29.50
N LEU A 45 14.97 -12.09 -28.47
CA LEU A 45 14.24 -10.89 -28.05
C LEU A 45 14.08 -9.89 -29.20
N GLU A 46 12.87 -9.39 -29.41
CA GLU A 46 12.66 -8.28 -30.34
C GLU A 46 13.38 -7.03 -29.81
N PRO A 47 14.02 -6.24 -30.69
CA PRO A 47 14.70 -5.03 -30.27
C PRO A 47 13.70 -4.06 -29.64
N ALA A 48 13.90 -3.77 -28.36
CA ALA A 48 13.06 -2.84 -27.62
C ALA A 48 13.04 -1.46 -28.32
N HIS A 49 11.85 -0.89 -28.47
CA HIS A 49 11.70 0.46 -29.03
C HIS A 49 12.25 1.57 -28.12
N GLU A 50 12.46 1.25 -26.85
CA GLU A 50 13.01 2.13 -25.82
C GLU A 50 14.30 1.52 -25.24
N ARG A 51 15.21 2.37 -24.76
CA ARG A 51 16.44 1.89 -24.11
C ARG A 51 16.10 1.36 -22.73
N ILE A 52 16.52 0.12 -22.47
CA ILE A 52 16.30 -0.53 -21.19
C ILE A 52 17.65 -0.70 -20.51
N ALA A 53 17.76 -0.22 -19.28
CA ALA A 53 18.95 -0.39 -18.46
C ALA A 53 18.73 -1.53 -17.47
N VAL A 54 19.63 -2.51 -17.48
CA VAL A 54 19.59 -3.65 -16.55
C VAL A 54 20.90 -3.67 -15.77
N GLY A 55 20.81 -3.41 -14.47
CA GLY A 55 21.87 -3.63 -13.49
C GLY A 55 21.77 -5.04 -12.90
N ILE A 56 22.91 -5.73 -12.83
CA ILE A 56 22.99 -7.09 -12.33
C ILE A 56 24.15 -7.17 -11.35
N ASP A 57 23.83 -7.52 -10.11
CA ASP A 57 24.76 -7.66 -9.00
C ASP A 57 24.77 -9.12 -8.54
N VAL A 58 25.91 -9.81 -8.72
CA VAL A 58 26.07 -11.24 -8.45
C VAL A 58 27.14 -11.45 -7.39
N GLN A 59 26.72 -11.91 -6.22
CA GLN A 59 27.59 -12.08 -5.06
C GLN A 59 27.64 -13.53 -4.59
N PRO A 60 28.83 -14.07 -4.25
CA PRO A 60 28.93 -15.38 -3.64
C PRO A 60 28.36 -15.34 -2.22
N VAL A 61 27.54 -16.33 -1.87
CA VAL A 61 26.99 -16.52 -0.52
C VAL A 61 27.24 -17.96 -0.06
N ASP A 62 27.07 -18.26 1.23
CA ASP A 62 27.27 -19.61 1.75
C ASP A 62 26.40 -20.63 1.00
N GLY A 63 27.05 -21.50 0.23
CA GLY A 63 26.40 -22.56 -0.53
C GLY A 63 25.87 -22.19 -1.92
N GLY A 64 26.08 -20.97 -2.42
CA GLY A 64 25.64 -20.59 -3.76
C GLY A 64 25.88 -19.13 -4.12
N TRP A 65 24.97 -18.55 -4.89
CA TRP A 65 25.06 -17.23 -5.48
C TRP A 65 23.78 -16.45 -5.25
N ALA A 66 23.88 -15.23 -4.71
CA ALA A 66 22.78 -14.30 -4.63
C ALA A 66 22.85 -13.35 -5.84
N VAL A 67 21.73 -13.21 -6.54
CA VAL A 67 21.61 -12.33 -7.71
C VAL A 67 20.58 -11.26 -7.43
N ARG A 68 20.93 -10.01 -7.70
CA ARG A 68 20.03 -8.86 -7.71
C ARG A 68 19.99 -8.26 -9.11
N LEU A 69 18.77 -8.05 -9.61
CA LEU A 69 18.45 -7.50 -10.92
C LEU A 69 17.69 -6.19 -10.70
N ASP A 70 18.22 -5.09 -11.19
CA ASP A 70 17.61 -3.77 -11.21
C ASP A 70 17.31 -3.40 -12.67
N MET A 71 16.04 -3.34 -13.06
CA MET A 71 15.63 -3.03 -14.43
C MET A 71 14.88 -1.69 -14.46
N ASP A 72 15.23 -0.81 -15.39
CA ASP A 72 14.54 0.47 -15.61
C ASP A 72 13.76 0.40 -16.94
N LEU A 73 12.43 0.29 -16.85
CA LEU A 73 11.51 0.06 -17.97
C LEU A 73 10.52 1.22 -18.05
N ALA A 74 10.65 2.09 -19.06
CA ALA A 74 9.64 3.14 -19.36
C ALA A 74 9.17 3.94 -18.12
N ASP A 75 10.11 4.43 -17.30
CA ASP A 75 9.90 5.15 -16.03
C ASP A 75 9.49 4.30 -14.81
N GLU A 76 9.40 2.97 -14.95
CA GLU A 76 9.16 2.03 -13.85
C GLU A 76 10.42 1.19 -13.53
N GLY A 77 10.96 1.39 -12.33
CA GLY A 77 12.03 0.55 -11.79
C GLY A 77 11.50 -0.77 -11.23
N VAL A 78 12.00 -1.90 -11.75
CA VAL A 78 11.69 -3.25 -11.29
C VAL A 78 12.93 -3.88 -10.67
N GLU A 79 12.86 -4.19 -9.37
CA GLU A 79 13.92 -4.89 -8.64
C GLU A 79 13.51 -6.35 -8.35
N ARG A 80 14.34 -7.30 -8.79
CA ARG A 80 14.20 -8.74 -8.55
C ARG A 80 15.45 -9.29 -7.89
N SER A 81 15.28 -10.28 -7.03
CA SER A 81 16.40 -10.96 -6.39
C SER A 81 16.10 -12.44 -6.25
N PHE A 82 17.12 -13.28 -6.39
CA PHE A 82 17.00 -14.73 -6.27
C PHE A 82 18.34 -15.36 -5.87
N TRP A 83 18.30 -16.67 -5.59
CA TRP A 83 19.48 -17.46 -5.25
C TRP A 83 19.65 -18.62 -6.25
N ALA A 84 20.89 -18.99 -6.52
CA ALA A 84 21.25 -20.11 -7.38
C ALA A 84 22.40 -20.93 -6.78
N GLU A 85 22.42 -22.23 -7.05
CA GLU A 85 23.47 -23.15 -6.56
C GLU A 85 24.84 -22.91 -7.23
N SER A 86 24.85 -22.40 -8.46
CA SER A 86 26.04 -22.15 -9.27
C SER A 86 25.96 -20.82 -10.02
N CYS A 87 27.11 -20.29 -10.42
CA CYS A 87 27.18 -19.06 -11.21
C CYS A 87 26.54 -19.26 -12.59
N GLU A 88 26.69 -20.44 -13.20
CA GLU A 88 26.04 -20.79 -14.47
C GLU A 88 24.51 -20.70 -14.34
N LEU A 89 23.94 -21.32 -13.30
CA LEU A 89 22.51 -21.26 -13.03
C LEU A 89 22.04 -19.83 -12.68
N ALA A 90 22.87 -19.05 -12.00
CA ALA A 90 22.61 -17.64 -11.73
C ALA A 90 22.48 -16.83 -13.03
N ILE A 91 23.40 -17.03 -13.98
CA ILE A 91 23.40 -16.37 -15.29
C ILE A 91 22.19 -16.80 -16.13
N GLU A 92 21.91 -18.10 -16.21
CA GLU A 92 20.76 -18.60 -16.97
C GLU A 92 19.42 -18.09 -16.41
N ALA A 93 19.24 -18.15 -15.09
CA ALA A 93 18.02 -17.64 -14.46
C ALA A 93 17.89 -16.12 -14.61
N ALA A 94 19.00 -15.36 -14.53
CA ALA A 94 19.00 -13.94 -14.79
C ALA A 94 18.59 -13.63 -16.24
N ALA A 95 19.15 -14.35 -17.21
CA ALA A 95 18.80 -14.19 -18.63
C ALA A 95 17.31 -14.46 -18.86
N LEU A 96 16.76 -15.55 -18.28
CA LEU A 96 15.34 -15.88 -18.37
C LEU A 96 14.46 -14.79 -17.77
N MET A 97 14.79 -14.27 -16.58
CA MET A 97 14.03 -13.21 -15.94
C MET A 97 14.02 -11.90 -16.73
N ILE A 98 15.16 -11.54 -17.32
CA ILE A 98 15.26 -10.40 -18.23
C ILE A 98 14.39 -10.66 -19.47
N ALA A 99 14.52 -11.83 -20.11
CA ALA A 99 13.74 -12.19 -21.30
C ALA A 99 12.22 -12.11 -21.07
N VAL A 100 11.71 -12.75 -20.00
CA VAL A 100 10.28 -12.73 -19.63
C VAL A 100 9.78 -11.32 -19.33
N THR A 101 10.64 -10.47 -18.77
CA THR A 101 10.27 -9.09 -18.44
C THR A 101 10.20 -8.21 -19.70
N LEU A 102 11.11 -8.44 -20.65
CA LEU A 102 11.21 -7.69 -21.89
C LEU A 102 10.14 -8.08 -22.92
N ASP A 103 9.89 -9.39 -23.05
CA ASP A 103 8.90 -9.93 -23.98
C ASP A 103 8.15 -11.10 -23.35
N PRO A 104 7.11 -10.83 -22.53
CA PRO A 104 6.32 -11.90 -21.94
C PRO A 104 5.61 -12.73 -23.01
N VAL A 105 5.17 -12.13 -24.12
CA VAL A 105 4.35 -12.81 -25.14
C VAL A 105 5.20 -13.76 -25.97
N GLY A 106 6.39 -13.35 -26.40
CA GLY A 106 7.32 -14.21 -27.13
C GLY A 106 7.74 -15.43 -26.32
N VAL A 107 8.03 -15.25 -25.02
CA VAL A 107 8.40 -16.36 -24.14
C VAL A 107 7.25 -17.33 -23.89
N TYR A 108 6.00 -16.85 -23.77
CA TYR A 108 4.85 -17.75 -23.66
C TYR A 108 4.56 -18.51 -24.96
N GLY A 109 4.76 -17.89 -26.13
CA GLY A 109 4.56 -18.54 -27.43
C GLY A 109 5.41 -19.80 -27.64
N GLU A 110 6.67 -19.78 -27.18
CA GLU A 110 7.55 -20.97 -27.27
C GLU A 110 7.14 -22.11 -26.33
N LEU A 111 6.47 -21.79 -25.21
CA LEU A 111 5.96 -22.79 -24.27
C LEU A 111 4.62 -23.38 -24.73
N ASP A 112 3.76 -22.55 -25.34
CA ASP A 112 2.40 -22.94 -25.74
C ASP A 112 2.36 -23.87 -26.96
N ASP A 113 3.42 -23.87 -27.79
CA ASP A 113 3.59 -24.84 -28.87
C ASP A 113 3.66 -26.30 -28.38
N THR A 114 3.80 -26.52 -27.05
CA THR A 114 3.76 -27.85 -26.43
C THR A 114 2.37 -28.23 -25.86
N GLU A 115 1.44 -27.27 -25.65
CA GLU A 115 0.19 -27.52 -24.91
C GLU A 115 -1.11 -27.06 -25.61
N ALA A 116 -1.04 -26.41 -26.78
CA ALA A 116 -2.21 -25.89 -27.51
C ALA A 116 -3.04 -26.95 -28.29
N ALA A 117 -3.33 -28.12 -27.70
CA ALA A 117 -4.17 -29.15 -28.33
C ALA A 117 -5.55 -29.37 -27.66
N THR A 118 -5.86 -28.77 -26.51
CA THR A 118 -7.13 -29.12 -25.82
C THR A 118 -7.68 -27.99 -24.96
N ALA A 119 -8.59 -27.16 -25.49
CA ALA A 119 -9.78 -26.65 -24.78
C ALA A 119 -10.51 -25.56 -25.59
N GLU A 120 -11.20 -25.97 -26.63
CA GLU A 120 -12.35 -25.23 -27.15
C GLU A 120 -13.58 -25.77 -26.41
N SER A 121 -14.15 -24.98 -25.50
CA SER A 121 -15.43 -25.33 -24.84
C SER A 121 -16.23 -24.06 -24.53
N GLU A 122 -17.13 -23.79 -25.47
CA GLU A 122 -18.43 -23.10 -25.40
C GLU A 122 -18.83 -22.46 -24.05
N ALA A 123 -19.02 -21.14 -24.08
CA ALA A 123 -19.75 -20.40 -23.07
C ALA A 123 -21.25 -20.33 -23.45
N PRO A 124 -22.19 -20.64 -22.53
CA PRO A 124 -23.62 -20.55 -22.81
C PRO A 124 -24.14 -19.10 -22.66
N GLU A 125 -24.91 -18.68 -23.64
CA GLU A 125 -25.63 -17.40 -23.72
C GLU A 125 -26.82 -17.41 -22.75
N VAL A 126 -26.82 -16.50 -21.77
CA VAL A 126 -27.87 -16.36 -20.76
C VAL A 126 -28.83 -15.24 -21.18
N GLU A 127 -30.04 -15.63 -21.60
CA GLU A 127 -31.15 -14.72 -21.90
C GLU A 127 -31.64 -13.99 -20.64
N ALA A 128 -31.73 -12.66 -20.73
CA ALA A 128 -32.25 -11.80 -19.67
C ALA A 128 -33.79 -11.70 -19.78
N PRO A 129 -34.56 -11.92 -18.69
CA PRO A 129 -36.01 -11.76 -18.71
C PRO A 129 -36.43 -10.28 -18.69
N GLU A 130 -37.38 -9.95 -19.55
CA GLU A 130 -38.01 -8.64 -19.72
C GLU A 130 -39.03 -8.39 -18.58
N VAL A 131 -38.86 -7.29 -17.85
CA VAL A 131 -39.69 -6.92 -16.69
C VAL A 131 -40.77 -5.95 -17.15
N GLU A 132 -42.03 -6.38 -17.06
CA GLU A 132 -43.21 -5.53 -17.29
C GLU A 132 -43.35 -4.49 -16.18
N VAL A 133 -43.36 -3.22 -16.56
CA VAL A 133 -43.57 -2.08 -15.67
C VAL A 133 -45.08 -1.81 -15.60
N PRO A 134 -45.73 -1.92 -14.43
CA PRO A 134 -47.14 -1.59 -14.28
C PRO A 134 -47.37 -0.07 -14.45
N GLU A 135 -48.40 0.25 -15.22
CA GLU A 135 -48.85 1.61 -15.52
C GLU A 135 -49.49 2.23 -14.26
N VAL A 136 -48.85 3.25 -13.70
CA VAL A 136 -49.27 3.95 -12.48
C VAL A 136 -50.30 5.01 -12.85
N GLU A 137 -51.52 4.87 -12.33
CA GLU A 137 -52.58 5.86 -12.44
C GLU A 137 -52.15 7.19 -11.80
N ALA A 138 -52.37 8.29 -12.53
CA ALA A 138 -52.01 9.63 -12.11
C ALA A 138 -52.90 10.07 -10.92
N PRO A 139 -52.32 10.38 -9.74
CA PRO A 139 -53.08 10.82 -8.59
C PRO A 139 -53.65 12.23 -8.81
N GLU A 140 -54.83 12.46 -8.25
CA GLU A 140 -55.51 13.76 -8.21
C GLU A 140 -54.63 14.85 -7.59
N PRO A 141 -54.78 16.12 -8.02
CA PRO A 141 -53.93 17.22 -7.58
C PRO A 141 -54.10 17.48 -6.08
N GLU A 142 -53.06 17.19 -5.31
CA GLU A 142 -52.97 17.53 -3.89
C GLU A 142 -53.01 19.06 -3.70
N PRO A 143 -53.65 19.54 -2.61
CA PRO A 143 -53.74 20.96 -2.29
C PRO A 143 -52.35 21.58 -2.13
N GLU A 144 -52.19 22.81 -2.64
CA GLU A 144 -50.93 23.56 -2.60
C GLU A 144 -50.37 23.60 -1.17
N PRO A 145 -49.18 23.04 -0.93
CA PRO A 145 -48.61 22.95 0.41
C PRO A 145 -48.32 24.36 0.95
N GLU A 146 -48.65 24.56 2.22
CA GLU A 146 -48.24 25.76 2.95
C GLU A 146 -46.73 25.96 2.82
N PRO A 147 -46.24 27.22 2.68
CA PRO A 147 -44.84 27.50 2.43
C PRO A 147 -43.99 26.88 3.55
N GLU A 148 -43.16 25.90 3.17
CA GLU A 148 -42.28 25.23 4.11
C GLU A 148 -41.38 26.26 4.80
N PRO A 149 -41.24 26.20 6.13
CA PRO A 149 -40.36 27.12 6.85
C PRO A 149 -38.94 27.02 6.28
N GLU A 150 -38.37 28.17 5.91
CA GLU A 150 -37.02 28.22 5.35
C GLU A 150 -36.03 27.51 6.28
N PRO A 151 -35.24 26.55 5.76
CA PRO A 151 -34.30 25.81 6.59
C PRO A 151 -33.31 26.79 7.21
N PRO A 152 -33.02 26.69 8.52
CA PRO A 152 -32.07 27.56 9.17
C PRO A 152 -30.71 27.47 8.45
N PRO A 153 -30.00 28.59 8.27
CA PRO A 153 -28.76 28.60 7.50
C PRO A 153 -27.76 27.61 8.10
N SER A 154 -27.37 26.61 7.29
CA SER A 154 -26.44 25.58 7.71
C SER A 154 -25.06 26.18 7.94
N ARG A 155 -24.63 26.25 9.20
CA ARG A 155 -23.29 26.74 9.54
C ARG A 155 -22.28 25.63 9.29
N VAL A 156 -21.41 25.84 8.31
CA VAL A 156 -20.22 25.00 8.11
C VAL A 156 -19.23 25.31 9.23
N GLY A 157 -18.69 24.27 9.87
CA GLY A 157 -17.60 24.36 10.84
C GLY A 157 -16.42 23.49 10.40
N PHE A 158 -15.26 23.72 10.99
CA PHE A 158 -14.07 22.91 10.75
C PHE A 158 -13.67 22.17 12.01
N VAL A 159 -13.01 21.04 11.80
CA VAL A 159 -12.61 20.16 12.90
C VAL A 159 -11.35 19.41 12.55
N ALA A 160 -10.47 19.25 13.52
CA ALA A 160 -9.26 18.47 13.40
C ALA A 160 -9.07 17.60 14.64
N THR A 161 -8.46 16.43 14.47
CA THR A 161 -8.13 15.53 15.59
C THR A 161 -6.68 15.09 15.51
N LEU A 162 -6.10 14.83 16.68
CA LEU A 162 -4.80 14.18 16.83
C LEU A 162 -4.90 13.17 17.96
N ALA A 163 -4.46 11.93 17.72
CA ALA A 163 -4.59 10.84 18.67
C ALA A 163 -3.42 9.86 18.62
N ALA A 164 -3.22 9.19 19.75
CA ALA A 164 -2.52 7.93 19.82
C ALA A 164 -3.55 6.79 19.69
N ARG A 165 -3.18 5.72 18.99
CA ARG A 165 -4.00 4.52 18.83
C ARG A 165 -3.24 3.29 19.26
N GLY A 166 -3.95 2.36 19.89
CA GLY A 166 -3.51 0.98 20.05
C GLY A 166 -4.35 0.09 19.13
N ALA A 167 -3.71 -0.71 18.30
CA ALA A 167 -4.37 -1.54 17.31
C ALA A 167 -4.01 -3.02 17.50
N LEU A 168 -5.00 -3.86 17.24
CA LEU A 168 -4.85 -5.31 17.08
C LEU A 168 -5.13 -5.64 15.61
N GLY A 169 -4.10 -6.09 14.89
CA GLY A 169 -4.26 -6.78 13.62
C GLY A 169 -3.34 -6.39 12.46
N PRO A 170 -3.30 -5.13 11.96
CA PRO A 170 -2.61 -4.82 10.70
C PRO A 170 -1.09 -5.14 10.76
N LEU A 171 -0.50 -4.99 11.95
CA LEU A 171 0.85 -5.43 12.27
C LEU A 171 0.81 -6.57 13.32
N PRO A 172 1.88 -7.38 13.43
CA PRO A 172 1.94 -8.45 14.42
C PRO A 172 1.77 -7.95 15.86
N GLY A 173 0.82 -8.55 16.58
CA GLY A 173 0.53 -8.27 17.99
C GLY A 173 -0.24 -6.96 18.21
N ILE A 174 -0.02 -6.33 19.37
CA ILE A 174 -0.54 -4.99 19.68
C ILE A 174 0.45 -3.97 19.11
N ASN A 175 -0.01 -3.08 18.23
CA ASN A 175 0.79 -2.01 17.67
C ASN A 175 0.27 -0.63 18.12
N ALA A 176 1.19 0.32 18.28
CA ALA A 176 0.87 1.71 18.51
C ALA A 176 0.91 2.48 17.20
N GLU A 177 -0.01 3.42 17.02
CA GLU A 177 -0.14 4.25 15.82
C GLU A 177 -0.36 5.71 16.22
N LEU A 178 0.11 6.62 15.37
CA LEU A 178 -0.28 8.03 15.41
C LEU A 178 -1.38 8.25 14.39
N PHE A 179 -2.39 9.04 14.76
CA PHE A 179 -3.54 9.33 13.93
C PHE A 179 -3.86 10.81 13.93
N GLY A 180 -4.18 11.33 12.76
CA GLY A 180 -4.69 12.68 12.58
C GLY A 180 -5.87 12.70 11.63
N SER A 181 -6.74 13.68 11.81
CA SER A 181 -7.78 13.99 10.83
C SER A 181 -8.05 15.47 10.70
N ALA A 182 -8.55 15.87 9.55
CA ALA A 182 -9.05 17.21 9.27
C ALA A 182 -10.35 17.11 8.47
N GLY A 183 -11.33 17.95 8.78
CA GLY A 183 -12.66 17.81 8.21
C GLY A 183 -13.55 19.04 8.35
N ALA A 184 -14.72 18.91 7.74
CA ALA A 184 -15.80 19.88 7.79
C ALA A 184 -17.02 19.29 8.50
N ARG A 185 -17.80 20.15 9.13
CA ARG A 185 -19.00 19.82 9.88
C ARG A 185 -20.19 20.65 9.39
N VAL A 186 -21.33 20.00 9.21
CA VAL A 186 -22.61 20.65 8.89
C VAL A 186 -23.70 20.04 9.77
N GLY A 187 -24.18 20.81 10.77
CA GLY A 187 -25.17 20.31 11.73
C GLY A 187 -24.66 19.14 12.57
N LEU A 188 -25.29 17.97 12.41
CA LEU A 188 -24.91 16.70 13.03
C LEU A 188 -23.99 15.85 12.15
N ALA A 189 -23.79 16.21 10.89
CA ALA A 189 -22.91 15.49 9.99
C ALA A 189 -21.50 16.09 9.99
N ARG A 190 -20.51 15.24 9.77
CA ARG A 190 -19.10 15.62 9.64
C ARG A 190 -18.42 14.71 8.61
N VAL A 191 -17.54 15.27 7.79
CA VAL A 191 -16.70 14.51 6.85
C VAL A 191 -15.24 14.84 7.15
N GLU A 192 -14.39 13.81 7.16
CA GLU A 192 -12.98 13.94 7.51
C GLU A 192 -12.08 13.21 6.53
N LEU A 193 -10.94 13.81 6.24
CA LEU A 193 -9.75 13.12 5.72
C LEU A 193 -8.91 12.66 6.91
N THR A 194 -8.44 11.42 6.86
CA THR A 194 -7.69 10.79 7.93
C THR A 194 -6.30 10.40 7.45
N GLY A 195 -5.35 10.38 8.36
CA GLY A 195 -4.01 9.85 8.16
C GLY A 195 -3.55 9.09 9.39
N MET A 196 -2.89 7.97 9.19
CA MET A 196 -2.29 7.20 10.27
C MET A 196 -0.91 6.66 9.89
N VAL A 197 -0.05 6.53 10.89
CA VAL A 197 1.26 5.89 10.78
C VAL A 197 1.46 4.94 11.95
N GLY A 198 1.73 3.67 11.65
CA GLY A 198 2.04 2.65 12.64
C GLY A 198 3.51 2.66 13.02
N LEU A 199 3.81 2.42 14.30
CA LEU A 199 5.20 2.26 14.73
C LEU A 199 5.80 0.95 14.17
N PRO A 200 7.06 0.95 13.70
CA PRO A 200 7.71 -0.26 13.22
C PRO A 200 7.70 -1.39 14.27
N ARG A 201 7.48 -2.63 13.80
CA ARG A 201 7.48 -3.84 14.63
C ARG A 201 8.46 -4.84 14.06
N GLU A 202 9.26 -5.46 14.91
CA GLU A 202 10.17 -6.54 14.53
C GLU A 202 9.63 -7.88 15.02
N ARG A 203 9.84 -8.92 14.21
CA ARG A 203 9.51 -10.30 14.56
C ARG A 203 10.70 -11.19 14.20
N ALA A 204 11.15 -12.00 15.16
CA ALA A 204 12.17 -13.01 14.91
C ALA A 204 11.63 -14.06 13.92
N VAL A 205 12.53 -14.59 13.08
CA VAL A 205 12.22 -15.60 12.09
C VAL A 205 13.12 -16.81 12.29
N ASP A 206 12.51 -17.97 12.42
CA ASP A 206 13.23 -19.24 12.43
C ASP A 206 13.36 -19.73 10.98
N ILE A 207 14.57 -19.66 10.42
CA ILE A 207 14.86 -20.14 9.07
C ILE A 207 15.36 -21.58 9.17
N ALA A 208 14.71 -22.50 8.45
CA ALA A 208 15.16 -23.89 8.40
C ALA A 208 16.60 -23.96 7.86
N GLY A 209 17.48 -24.62 8.62
CA GLY A 209 18.90 -24.77 8.25
C GLY A 209 19.81 -23.60 8.66
N ALA A 210 19.26 -22.49 9.19
CA ALA A 210 20.11 -21.44 9.75
C ALA A 210 20.80 -21.93 11.03
N PRO A 211 22.05 -21.48 11.29
CA PRO A 211 22.73 -21.78 12.55
C PRO A 211 21.88 -21.36 13.75
N SER A 212 21.82 -22.21 14.78
CA SER A 212 21.16 -21.88 16.04
C SER A 212 21.66 -20.53 16.57
N GLY A 213 20.76 -19.55 16.70
CA GLY A 213 21.11 -18.19 17.14
C GLY A 213 21.24 -17.16 16.02
N SER A 214 20.74 -17.42 14.81
CA SER A 214 20.60 -16.39 13.79
C SER A 214 19.69 -15.24 14.29
N ASP A 215 20.18 -14.00 14.20
CA ASP A 215 19.44 -12.77 14.57
C ASP A 215 18.42 -12.32 13.49
N ALA A 216 17.95 -13.28 12.68
CA ALA A 216 17.04 -13.08 11.56
C ALA A 216 15.71 -12.49 12.05
N ARG A 217 15.36 -11.33 11.52
CA ARG A 217 14.17 -10.56 11.88
C ARG A 217 13.46 -10.03 10.65
N VAL A 218 12.17 -9.81 10.78
CA VAL A 218 11.40 -9.01 9.83
C VAL A 218 10.89 -7.77 10.53
N ARG A 219 11.17 -6.60 9.96
CA ARG A 219 10.61 -5.31 10.38
C ARG A 219 9.42 -4.96 9.50
N LEU A 220 8.25 -4.78 10.12
CA LEU A 220 7.01 -4.37 9.47
C LEU A 220 6.67 -2.93 9.86
N PHE A 221 6.27 -2.13 8.88
CA PHE A 221 5.87 -0.74 9.05
C PHE A 221 4.74 -0.42 8.08
N GLY A 222 3.85 0.51 8.41
CA GLY A 222 2.78 0.92 7.51
C GLY A 222 2.24 2.29 7.83
N TRP A 223 1.68 2.93 6.82
CA TRP A 223 0.91 4.16 6.94
C TRP A 223 -0.30 4.07 6.02
N ALA A 224 -1.34 4.85 6.33
CA ALA A 224 -2.53 4.91 5.50
C ALA A 224 -3.14 6.31 5.52
N VAL A 225 -3.88 6.61 4.45
CA VAL A 225 -4.75 7.76 4.34
C VAL A 225 -6.17 7.27 4.08
N GLY A 226 -7.15 8.06 4.47
CA GLY A 226 -8.54 7.66 4.35
C GLY A 226 -9.51 8.82 4.35
N ALA A 227 -10.78 8.47 4.21
CA ALA A 227 -11.89 9.38 4.33
C ALA A 227 -13.01 8.72 5.13
N ARG A 228 -13.74 9.51 5.91
CA ARG A 228 -14.88 9.02 6.69
C ARG A 228 -15.99 10.05 6.81
N GLY A 229 -17.22 9.55 6.88
CA GLY A 229 -18.41 10.31 7.25
C GLY A 229 -18.85 9.95 8.66
N CYS A 230 -19.23 10.95 9.44
CA CYS A 230 -19.63 10.79 10.83
C CYS A 230 -20.98 11.46 11.11
N GLY A 231 -21.85 10.76 11.83
CA GLY A 231 -22.97 11.35 12.56
C GLY A 231 -22.51 11.70 13.98
N GLU A 232 -22.85 12.89 14.47
CA GLU A 232 -22.40 13.40 15.77
C GLU A 232 -23.59 13.73 16.67
N PRO A 233 -24.32 12.72 17.18
CA PRO A 233 -25.31 12.94 18.22
C PRO A 233 -24.69 13.62 19.44
N ARG A 234 -25.46 14.53 20.03
CA ARG A 234 -25.07 15.33 21.19
C ARG A 234 -26.00 15.06 22.35
N LEU A 235 -25.47 14.98 23.57
CA LEU A 235 -26.32 14.93 24.75
C LEU A 235 -26.88 16.33 25.03
N ALA A 236 -28.20 16.43 25.18
CA ALA A 236 -28.84 17.71 25.44
C ALA A 236 -28.24 18.37 26.70
N ARG A 237 -27.78 19.62 26.56
CA ARG A 237 -27.21 20.47 27.64
C ARG A 237 -25.83 20.06 28.17
N ALA A 238 -25.16 19.05 27.62
CA ALA A 238 -23.78 18.71 28.00
C ALA A 238 -22.79 19.01 26.86
N PRO A 239 -21.52 19.35 27.16
CA PRO A 239 -20.47 19.52 26.14
C PRO A 239 -19.92 18.15 25.69
N VAL A 240 -20.80 17.17 25.51
CA VAL A 240 -20.47 15.78 25.21
C VAL A 240 -21.10 15.37 23.88
N PHE A 241 -20.26 14.80 23.01
CA PHE A 241 -20.60 14.39 21.66
C PHE A 241 -20.26 12.91 21.48
N PHE A 242 -21.03 12.22 20.65
CA PHE A 242 -20.87 10.79 20.39
C PHE A 242 -20.67 10.54 18.89
N PRO A 243 -19.50 10.85 18.30
CA PRO A 243 -19.25 10.59 16.88
C PRO A 243 -19.39 9.10 16.55
N LEU A 244 -20.23 8.80 15.56
CA LEU A 244 -20.39 7.49 14.92
C LEU A 244 -19.93 7.64 13.47
N CYS A 245 -18.83 7.00 13.11
CA CYS A 245 -18.17 7.18 11.83
C CYS A 245 -18.14 5.88 11.01
N LEU A 246 -18.22 6.02 9.69
CA LEU A 246 -17.96 4.98 8.70
C LEU A 246 -16.96 5.52 7.67
N GLY A 247 -15.95 4.75 7.33
CA GLY A 247 -14.87 5.20 6.46
C GLY A 247 -14.15 4.10 5.70
N VAL A 248 -13.22 4.55 4.86
CA VAL A 248 -12.29 3.73 4.10
C VAL A 248 -10.87 4.24 4.33
N GLU A 249 -9.91 3.34 4.29
CA GLU A 249 -8.49 3.65 4.40
C GLU A 249 -7.67 2.79 3.45
N LEU A 250 -6.59 3.36 2.94
CA LEU A 250 -5.64 2.66 2.09
C LEU A 250 -4.22 3.20 2.31
N GLY A 251 -3.24 2.32 2.13
CA GLY A 251 -1.84 2.71 2.17
C GLY A 251 -0.89 1.52 2.10
N PRO A 252 0.42 1.79 1.99
CA PRO A 252 1.41 0.74 1.86
C PRO A 252 1.75 0.11 3.22
N GLN A 253 1.84 -1.21 3.23
CA GLN A 253 2.51 -2.00 4.27
C GLN A 253 3.89 -2.40 3.75
N THR A 254 4.94 -1.92 4.43
CA THR A 254 6.34 -2.24 4.16
C THR A 254 6.83 -3.36 5.06
N VAL A 255 7.60 -4.27 4.48
CA VAL A 255 8.28 -5.36 5.16
C VAL A 255 9.77 -5.26 4.81
N GLN A 256 10.66 -5.44 5.78
CA GLN A 256 12.10 -5.44 5.60
C GLN A 256 12.70 -6.64 6.33
N GLY A 257 13.42 -7.50 5.62
CA GLY A 257 14.27 -8.53 6.23
C GLY A 257 15.52 -7.91 6.85
N LEU A 258 15.89 -8.33 8.05
CA LEU A 258 17.07 -7.90 8.79
C LEU A 258 17.85 -9.14 9.24
N GLY A 259 19.14 -9.21 8.94
CA GLY A 259 19.94 -10.41 9.25
C GLY A 259 19.49 -11.67 8.50
N LEU A 260 18.81 -11.50 7.37
CA LEU A 260 18.56 -12.56 6.37
C LEU A 260 19.74 -12.60 5.40
N PRO A 261 20.00 -13.74 4.72
CA PRO A 261 21.01 -13.82 3.66
C PRO A 261 20.81 -12.76 2.57
N VAL A 262 19.55 -12.40 2.31
CA VAL A 262 19.16 -11.30 1.41
C VAL A 262 18.24 -10.34 2.17
N GLU A 263 18.75 -9.15 2.50
CA GLU A 263 17.97 -8.09 3.16
C GLU A 263 17.05 -7.39 2.16
N ARG A 264 15.88 -7.99 1.89
CA ARG A 264 14.90 -7.41 0.96
C ARG A 264 13.90 -6.52 1.68
N ARG A 265 13.58 -5.39 1.05
CA ARG A 265 12.41 -4.57 1.38
C ARG A 265 11.29 -4.85 0.38
N SER A 266 10.12 -5.24 0.86
CA SER A 266 8.91 -5.38 0.03
C SER A 266 7.81 -4.45 0.51
N ARG A 267 6.90 -4.09 -0.41
CA ARG A 267 5.74 -3.25 -0.14
C ARG A 267 4.51 -3.95 -0.70
N ALA A 268 3.42 -3.90 0.06
CA ALA A 268 2.13 -4.38 -0.39
C ALA A 268 1.06 -3.32 -0.11
N LEU A 269 0.07 -3.23 -0.99
CA LEU A 269 -1.09 -2.38 -0.75
C LEU A 269 -1.94 -3.00 0.36
N TRP A 270 -2.30 -2.18 1.34
CA TRP A 270 -3.28 -2.50 2.35
C TRP A 270 -4.45 -1.52 2.28
N SER A 271 -5.66 -2.02 2.49
CA SER A 271 -6.90 -1.25 2.41
C SER A 271 -7.97 -1.88 3.30
N ALA A 272 -8.84 -1.06 3.85
CA ALA A 272 -9.90 -1.49 4.75
C ALA A 272 -11.11 -0.55 4.72
N VAL A 273 -12.27 -1.09 5.07
CA VAL A 273 -13.42 -0.32 5.55
C VAL A 273 -13.39 -0.29 7.07
N ASN A 274 -13.81 0.80 7.69
CA ASN A 274 -13.80 0.96 9.15
C ASN A 274 -15.06 1.62 9.67
N ALA A 275 -15.46 1.25 10.89
CA ALA A 275 -16.55 1.84 11.63
C ALA A 275 -16.08 2.19 13.04
N ALA A 276 -16.34 3.42 13.48
CA ALA A 276 -15.87 3.92 14.77
C ALA A 276 -17.00 4.50 15.61
N ALA A 277 -16.90 4.32 16.92
CA ALA A 277 -17.71 4.99 17.92
C ALA A 277 -16.80 5.66 18.94
N SER A 278 -17.02 6.94 19.21
CA SER A 278 -16.24 7.68 20.18
C SER A 278 -17.10 8.54 21.11
N LEU A 279 -16.48 8.95 22.21
CA LEU A 279 -17.00 9.91 23.18
C LEU A 279 -16.05 11.09 23.17
N SER A 280 -16.57 12.28 22.88
CA SER A 280 -15.80 13.53 22.88
C SER A 280 -16.34 14.49 23.93
N TRP A 281 -15.46 14.99 24.80
CA TRP A 281 -15.77 16.00 25.80
C TRP A 281 -15.08 17.32 25.46
N MET A 282 -15.87 18.38 25.28
CA MET A 282 -15.38 19.70 24.89
C MET A 282 -15.14 20.56 26.15
N ALA A 283 -13.88 20.74 26.51
CA ALA A 283 -13.48 21.62 27.62
C ALA A 283 -13.72 23.11 27.30
N SER A 284 -13.71 23.48 26.01
CA SER A 284 -14.04 24.82 25.51
C SER A 284 -14.85 24.72 24.21
N ARG A 285 -15.19 25.87 23.59
CA ARG A 285 -15.85 25.88 22.28
C ARG A 285 -14.97 25.33 21.14
N SER A 286 -13.66 25.28 21.35
CA SER A 286 -12.68 24.97 20.31
C SER A 286 -11.76 23.80 20.61
N VAL A 287 -11.72 23.32 21.85
CA VAL A 287 -10.80 22.25 22.27
C VAL A 287 -11.53 21.26 23.15
N GLY A 288 -11.35 19.99 22.85
CA GLY A 288 -11.84 18.86 23.62
C GLY A 288 -10.86 17.69 23.60
N VAL A 289 -11.22 16.67 24.36
CA VAL A 289 -10.54 15.36 24.35
C VAL A 289 -11.54 14.31 23.95
N PHE A 290 -11.07 13.23 23.35
CA PHE A 290 -11.92 12.12 22.98
C PHE A 290 -11.27 10.77 23.26
N ALA A 291 -12.12 9.77 23.42
CA ALA A 291 -11.74 8.37 23.47
C ALA A 291 -12.73 7.56 22.62
N GLY A 292 -12.28 6.52 21.96
CA GLY A 292 -13.16 5.69 21.15
C GLY A 292 -12.58 4.35 20.77
N VAL A 293 -13.40 3.60 20.05
CA VAL A 293 -13.07 2.30 19.49
C VAL A 293 -13.42 2.29 18.01
N GLU A 294 -12.61 1.61 17.22
CA GLU A 294 -12.81 1.44 15.78
C GLU A 294 -12.63 -0.02 15.41
N GLY A 295 -13.62 -0.59 14.74
CA GLY A 295 -13.49 -1.86 14.05
C GLY A 295 -13.14 -1.63 12.58
N TRP A 296 -12.35 -2.52 12.00
CA TRP A 296 -12.02 -2.48 10.58
C TRP A 296 -12.13 -3.86 9.95
N LEU A 297 -12.41 -3.89 8.65
CA LEU A 297 -12.46 -5.07 7.80
C LEU A 297 -11.55 -4.82 6.60
N GLY A 298 -10.49 -5.62 6.49
CA GLY A 298 -9.48 -5.53 5.44
C GLY A 298 -10.03 -5.99 4.09
N LEU A 299 -9.97 -5.12 3.10
CA LEU A 299 -10.32 -5.44 1.71
C LEU A 299 -9.15 -6.15 1.01
N SER A 300 -7.91 -5.77 1.35
CA SER A 300 -6.69 -6.44 0.90
C SER A 300 -5.92 -7.01 2.09
N ARG A 301 -5.37 -8.22 1.92
CA ARG A 301 -4.69 -8.95 3.01
C ARG A 301 -3.27 -9.34 2.63
N PRO A 302 -2.31 -8.40 2.75
CA PRO A 302 -0.89 -8.71 2.53
C PRO A 302 -0.44 -9.91 3.33
N ARG A 303 0.37 -10.75 2.69
CA ARG A 303 1.04 -11.91 3.29
C ARG A 303 2.53 -11.71 3.17
N THR A 304 3.25 -11.99 4.24
CA THR A 304 4.70 -11.97 4.30
C THR A 304 5.20 -13.40 4.37
N LEU A 305 5.83 -13.83 3.28
CA LEU A 305 6.54 -15.10 3.19
C LEU A 305 8.05 -14.78 3.26
N VAL A 306 8.78 -15.61 4.00
CA VAL A 306 10.25 -15.58 4.03
C VAL A 306 10.73 -16.97 3.62
N ASP A 307 11.61 -17.03 2.64
CA ASP A 307 12.15 -18.30 2.14
C ASP A 307 12.85 -19.06 3.28
N GLY A 308 12.60 -20.37 3.35
CA GLY A 308 13.08 -21.23 4.45
C GLY A 308 12.33 -21.08 5.78
N ALA A 309 11.53 -20.03 5.98
CA ALA A 309 10.73 -19.83 7.20
C ALA A 309 9.21 -19.90 6.98
N GLY A 310 8.76 -19.79 5.72
CA GLY A 310 7.35 -19.83 5.35
C GLY A 310 6.60 -18.54 5.71
N LEU A 311 5.34 -18.67 6.13
CA LEU A 311 4.47 -17.53 6.42
C LEU A 311 4.81 -16.88 7.76
N VAL A 312 5.44 -15.70 7.73
CA VAL A 312 5.82 -14.93 8.93
C VAL A 312 4.66 -14.10 9.45
N HIS A 313 3.89 -13.48 8.54
CA HIS A 313 2.75 -12.64 8.89
C HIS A 313 1.68 -12.69 7.81
N ALA A 314 0.42 -12.64 8.23
CA ALA A 314 -0.71 -12.40 7.35
C ALA A 314 -1.63 -11.40 8.03
N THR A 315 -1.95 -10.32 7.34
CA THR A 315 -2.90 -9.33 7.85
C THR A 315 -4.27 -10.00 8.05
N PRO A 316 -4.87 -9.92 9.25
CA PRO A 316 -6.13 -10.57 9.53
C PRO A 316 -7.26 -9.91 8.73
N LEU A 317 -8.37 -10.63 8.57
CA LEU A 317 -9.53 -10.12 7.83
C LEU A 317 -10.17 -8.92 8.56
N ALA A 318 -10.17 -8.92 9.89
CA ALA A 318 -10.73 -7.86 10.70
C ALA A 318 -9.85 -7.58 11.92
N GLY A 319 -10.03 -6.42 12.52
CA GLY A 319 -9.38 -6.05 13.76
C GLY A 319 -10.06 -4.90 14.47
N VAL A 320 -9.49 -4.51 15.61
CA VAL A 320 -10.03 -3.46 16.47
C VAL A 320 -8.91 -2.52 16.89
N ARG A 321 -9.23 -1.23 17.02
CA ARG A 321 -8.35 -0.17 17.48
C ARG A 321 -9.02 0.62 18.60
N ALA A 322 -8.24 0.97 19.61
CA ALA A 322 -8.60 1.94 20.62
C ALA A 322 -7.87 3.25 20.34
N LEU A 323 -8.52 4.38 20.57
CA LEU A 323 -8.00 5.71 20.23
C LEU A 323 -8.30 6.71 21.35
N VAL A 324 -7.31 7.54 21.67
CA VAL A 324 -7.43 8.63 22.65
C VAL A 324 -6.66 9.84 22.14
N GLY A 325 -7.26 11.02 22.23
CA GLY A 325 -6.66 12.20 21.62
C GLY A 325 -7.34 13.52 21.96
N ALA A 326 -6.91 14.55 21.24
CA ALA A 326 -7.45 15.89 21.30
C ALA A 326 -8.26 16.20 20.04
N GLU A 327 -9.35 16.94 20.21
CA GLU A 327 -10.19 17.43 19.14
C GLU A 327 -10.24 18.96 19.16
N PHE A 328 -10.11 19.55 17.97
CA PHE A 328 -10.11 20.99 17.75
C PHE A 328 -11.28 21.37 16.85
N ARG A 329 -12.02 22.42 17.21
CA ARG A 329 -13.20 22.90 16.48
C ARG A 329 -13.13 24.40 16.21
N TRP A 330 -13.47 24.80 14.99
CA TRP A 330 -13.54 26.19 14.59
C TRP A 330 -14.87 26.51 13.88
N PRO A 331 -15.48 27.67 14.15
CA PRO A 331 -16.59 28.14 13.34
C PRO A 331 -16.11 28.41 11.91
N GLY A 332 -16.93 28.11 10.90
CA GLY A 332 -16.59 28.41 9.52
C GLY A 332 -16.70 29.88 9.17
N VAL A 333 -16.07 30.23 8.04
CA VAL A 333 -16.09 31.56 7.42
C VAL A 333 -17.52 31.83 6.95
N GLY A 334 -18.22 32.70 7.67
CA GLY A 334 -19.65 32.98 7.45
C GLY A 334 -20.41 33.31 8.75
N SER A 335 -19.83 33.01 9.92
CA SER A 335 -20.43 33.40 11.21
C SER A 335 -20.21 34.88 11.59
N ASN A 336 -19.86 35.75 10.64
CA ASN A 336 -19.88 37.19 10.87
C ASN A 336 -21.33 37.61 11.04
N ASN A 337 -21.83 37.48 12.27
CA ASN A 337 -23.06 38.10 12.71
C ASN A 337 -22.80 39.61 12.64
N PRO A 338 -23.30 40.34 11.63
CA PRO A 338 -23.05 41.77 11.49
C PRO A 338 -23.68 42.55 12.64
N GLY A 339 -24.57 41.90 13.41
CA GLY A 339 -25.24 42.43 14.60
C GLY A 339 -24.44 42.35 15.89
N GLY A 340 -23.12 42.12 15.83
CA GLY A 340 -22.23 42.27 16.99
C GLY A 340 -22.40 43.66 17.60
N ARG A 341 -23.16 43.72 18.71
CA ARG A 341 -23.46 44.92 19.49
C ARG A 341 -22.18 45.74 19.65
N ARG A 342 -22.17 46.96 19.08
CA ARG A 342 -21.18 47.97 19.45
C ARG A 342 -21.16 48.06 20.98
N PRO A 343 -20.00 48.03 21.65
CA PRO A 343 -19.95 48.31 23.07
C PRO A 343 -20.61 49.68 23.28
N ARG A 344 -21.66 49.72 24.12
CA ARG A 344 -22.19 51.00 24.59
C ARG A 344 -21.06 51.62 25.42
N GLN A 345 -20.51 52.72 24.92
CA GLN A 345 -19.67 53.62 25.69
C GLN A 345 -20.50 54.27 26.80
#